data_AF-A0A967CBF8-F1
#
_entry.id   AF-A0A967CBF8-F1
#
_cell.length_a   1.000
_cell.length_b   1.000
_cell.length_c   1.000
_cell.angle_alpha   90.00
_cell.angle_beta   90.00
_cell.angle_gamma   90.00
#
_symmetry.space_group_name_H-M   'P 1'
#
loop_
_entity.id
_entity.type
_entity.pdbx_description
1 polymer ?
#
loop_
_entity_poly.entity_id
_entity_poly.type
_entity_poly.pdbx_seq_one_letter_code
_entity_poly.pdbx_strand_id
1 'polypeptide(L)'
;PALAKILEKWINHFLGIATTITPLKEINDPKWVWHVGLDASATEILNSLYNKERVDEATLSRIICLFKLDFNDPNTVISQIRGKPIYLGMAMNGESLLKLKPQNVIFNLPLNPVS
;
A
#
# COMPACT_ATOMS: atom_id res chain seq x y z
N PRO A 1 -3.87 -12.33 -7.87
CA PRO A 1 -2.81 -12.19 -8.91
C PRO A 1 -1.44 -12.56 -8.36
N ALA A 2 -0.48 -12.91 -9.23
CA ALA A 2 0.84 -13.39 -8.82
C ALA A 2 1.59 -12.40 -7.91
N LEU A 3 1.63 -11.11 -8.26
CA LEU A 3 2.33 -10.10 -7.46
C LEU A 3 1.75 -9.96 -6.04
N ALA A 4 0.42 -9.93 -5.88
CA ALA A 4 -0.22 -9.89 -4.57
C ALA A 4 0.22 -11.07 -3.69
N LYS A 5 0.26 -12.29 -4.26
CA LYS A 5 0.73 -13.48 -3.56
C LYS A 5 2.22 -13.44 -3.22
N ILE A 6 3.05 -12.82 -4.06
CA ILE A 6 4.46 -12.60 -3.76
C ILE A 6 4.62 -11.61 -2.60
N LEU A 7 3.87 -10.51 -2.58
CA LEU A 7 3.90 -9.53 -1.50
C LEU A 7 3.40 -10.11 -0.17
N GLU A 8 2.33 -10.92 -0.18
CA GLU A 8 1.87 -11.65 1.02
C GLU A 8 2.99 -12.54 1.59
N LYS A 9 3.67 -13.31 0.71
CA LYS A 9 4.81 -14.15 1.11
C LYS A 9 6.00 -13.34 1.59
N TRP A 10 6.28 -12.19 0.98
CA TRP A 10 7.36 -11.30 1.36
C TRP A 10 7.15 -10.74 2.76
N ILE A 11 5.96 -10.23 3.06
CA ILE A 11 5.57 -9.76 4.39
C ILE A 11 5.69 -10.89 5.41
N ASN A 12 5.17 -12.08 5.09
CA ASN A 12 5.25 -13.22 5.99
C ASN A 12 6.70 -13.66 6.26
N HIS A 13 7.54 -13.67 5.22
CA HIS A 13 8.94 -14.09 5.35
C HIS A 13 9.75 -13.17 6.26
N PHE A 14 9.60 -11.85 6.09
CA PHE A 14 10.42 -10.88 6.84
C PHE A 14 9.83 -10.48 8.19
N LEU A 15 8.51 -10.55 8.35
CA LEU A 15 7.83 -10.06 9.56
C LEU A 15 7.09 -11.16 10.32
N GLY A 16 6.95 -12.37 9.78
CA GLY A 16 6.14 -13.44 10.36
C GLY A 16 4.63 -13.18 10.29
N ILE A 17 4.19 -12.11 9.61
CA ILE A 17 2.81 -11.64 9.60
C ILE A 17 2.06 -12.23 8.40
N ALA A 18 0.91 -12.85 8.66
CA ALA A 18 0.00 -13.28 7.62
C ALA A 18 -0.92 -12.13 7.18
N THR A 19 -0.97 -11.88 5.87
CA THR A 19 -1.81 -10.86 5.25
C THR A 19 -2.57 -11.41 4.06
N THR A 20 -3.65 -10.74 3.69
CA THR A 20 -4.38 -10.96 2.44
C THR A 20 -4.30 -9.70 1.59
N ILE A 21 -3.83 -9.83 0.35
CA ILE A 21 -3.72 -8.70 -0.58
C ILE A 21 -4.67 -8.90 -1.76
N THR A 22 -5.65 -8.01 -1.87
CA THR A 22 -6.70 -8.03 -2.90
C THR A 22 -6.50 -6.90 -3.89
N PRO A 23 -6.41 -7.14 -5.21
CA PRO A 23 -6.34 -6.07 -6.20
C PRO A 23 -7.62 -5.24 -6.23
N LEU A 24 -7.45 -3.95 -6.46
CA LEU A 24 -8.53 -2.98 -6.60
C LEU A 24 -8.47 -2.30 -7.97
N LYS A 25 -9.62 -1.87 -8.46
CA LYS A 25 -9.72 -0.99 -9.64
C LYS A 25 -9.53 0.48 -9.26
N GLU A 26 -10.06 0.85 -8.10
CA GLU A 26 -10.03 2.21 -7.54
C GLU A 26 -10.09 2.13 -6.02
N ILE A 27 -9.73 3.23 -5.36
CA ILE A 27 -9.92 3.41 -3.92
C ILE A 27 -10.96 4.50 -3.74
N ASN A 28 -12.14 4.10 -3.25
CA ASN A 28 -13.18 5.02 -2.84
C ASN A 28 -13.51 4.75 -1.37
N ASP A 29 -12.74 5.37 -0.48
CA ASP A 29 -12.87 5.17 0.95
C ASP A 29 -12.83 6.51 1.70
N PRO A 30 -13.97 7.02 2.17
CA PRO A 30 -14.01 8.27 2.94
C PRO A 30 -13.33 8.14 4.31
N LYS A 31 -12.98 6.92 4.73
CA LYS A 31 -12.30 6.60 6.00
C LYS A 31 -10.88 6.08 5.75
N TRP A 32 -10.25 6.45 4.64
CA TRP A 32 -8.85 6.13 4.35
C TRP A 32 -7.93 6.66 5.46
N VAL A 33 -7.19 5.74 6.09
CA VAL A 33 -6.31 6.03 7.24
C VAL A 33 -4.84 5.71 7.01
N TRP A 34 -4.52 4.87 6.03
CA TRP A 34 -3.15 4.44 5.78
C TRP A 34 -2.95 3.95 4.36
N HIS A 35 -1.76 4.15 3.83
CA HIS A 35 -1.33 3.60 2.56
C HIS A 35 0.16 3.31 2.53
N VAL A 36 0.58 2.53 1.55
CA VAL A 36 1.99 2.28 1.24
C VAL A 36 2.17 2.33 -0.28
N GLY A 37 2.97 3.28 -0.76
CA GLY A 37 3.46 3.24 -2.13
C GLY A 37 4.50 2.12 -2.28
N LEU A 38 4.36 1.28 -3.29
CA LEU A 38 5.29 0.20 -3.62
C LEU A 38 6.44 0.67 -4.53
N ASP A 39 6.46 1.95 -4.87
CA ASP A 39 7.53 2.67 -5.57
C ASP A 39 7.47 4.16 -5.18
N ALA A 40 8.43 4.95 -5.67
CA ALA A 40 8.52 6.37 -5.33
C ALA A 40 7.32 7.18 -5.87
N SER A 41 6.92 6.94 -7.11
CA SER A 41 5.84 7.69 -7.76
C SER A 41 4.49 7.37 -7.11
N ALA A 42 4.20 6.10 -6.79
CA ALA A 42 3.00 5.75 -6.06
C ALA A 42 2.99 6.36 -4.65
N THR A 43 4.15 6.45 -4.00
CA THR A 43 4.26 7.08 -2.67
C THR A 43 3.87 8.55 -2.74
N GLU A 44 4.43 9.29 -3.70
CA GLU A 44 4.11 10.71 -3.92
C GLU A 44 2.62 10.91 -4.22
N ILE A 45 2.06 10.14 -5.17
CA ILE A 45 0.65 10.27 -5.56
C ILE A 45 -0.28 9.98 -4.38
N LEU A 46 -0.07 8.87 -3.67
CA LEU A 46 -0.92 8.49 -2.55
C LEU A 46 -0.80 9.48 -1.38
N ASN A 47 0.39 10.03 -1.12
CA ASN A 47 0.57 11.08 -0.11
C ASN A 47 -0.23 12.34 -0.45
N SER A 48 -0.14 12.83 -1.70
CA SER A 48 -0.90 14.00 -2.13
C SER A 48 -2.41 13.76 -2.02
N LEU A 49 -2.90 12.60 -2.47
CA LEU A 49 -4.33 12.25 -2.34
C LEU A 49 -4.77 12.16 -0.88
N TYR A 50 -3.97 11.53 -0.01
CA TYR A 50 -4.23 11.43 1.41
C TYR A 50 -4.29 12.82 2.09
N ASN A 51 -3.39 13.72 1.69
CA ASN A 51 -3.35 15.11 2.17
C ASN A 51 -4.42 16.01 1.52
N LYS A 52 -5.31 15.45 0.68
CA LYS A 52 -6.35 16.18 -0.08
C LYS A 52 -5.78 17.25 -1.02
N GLU A 53 -4.55 17.05 -1.47
CA GLU A 53 -3.94 17.87 -2.50
C GLU A 53 -4.51 17.51 -3.88
N ARG A 54 -4.48 18.48 -4.79
CA ARG A 54 -4.90 18.25 -6.18
C ARG A 54 -3.78 17.51 -6.91
N VAL A 55 -4.13 16.34 -7.47
CA VAL A 55 -3.26 15.60 -8.40
C VAL A 55 -3.88 15.68 -9.79
N ASP A 56 -3.09 16.06 -10.79
CA ASP A 56 -3.58 16.12 -12.18
C ASP A 56 -3.81 14.73 -12.78
N GLU A 57 -4.63 14.67 -13.82
CA GLU A 57 -5.02 13.42 -14.48
C GLU A 57 -3.82 12.69 -15.09
N ALA A 58 -2.84 13.43 -15.64
CA ALA A 58 -1.64 12.84 -16.22
C ALA A 58 -0.82 12.09 -15.16
N THR A 59 -0.72 12.63 -13.95
CA THR A 59 -0.05 12.01 -12.81
C THR A 59 -0.86 10.83 -12.27
N LEU A 60 -2.18 10.97 -12.12
CA LEU A 60 -3.05 9.86 -11.72
C LEU A 60 -3.00 8.68 -12.70
N SER A 61 -2.90 8.96 -14.01
CA SER A 61 -2.80 7.93 -15.05
C SER A 61 -1.55 7.06 -14.94
N ARG A 62 -0.56 7.48 -14.14
CA ARG A 62 0.64 6.69 -13.88
C ARG A 62 0.39 5.51 -12.94
N ILE A 63 -0.70 5.51 -12.17
CA ILE A 63 -1.06 4.38 -11.30
C ILE A 63 -1.37 3.16 -12.17
N ILE A 64 -0.61 2.08 -11.96
CA ILE A 64 -0.74 0.82 -12.69
C ILE A 64 -1.62 -0.16 -11.93
N CYS A 65 -1.47 -0.20 -10.61
CA CYS A 65 -2.16 -1.17 -9.76
C CYS A 65 -2.45 -0.57 -8.39
N LEU A 66 -3.61 -0.94 -7.86
CA LEU A 66 -4.01 -0.68 -6.48
C LEU A 66 -4.32 -2.01 -5.80
N PHE A 67 -4.05 -2.08 -4.50
CA PHE A 67 -4.41 -3.24 -3.68
C PHE A 67 -4.97 -2.79 -2.35
N LYS A 68 -5.80 -3.65 -1.76
CA LYS A 68 -6.17 -3.65 -0.36
C LYS A 68 -5.37 -4.72 0.35
N LEU A 69 -4.69 -4.36 1.43
CA LEU A 69 -4.05 -5.29 2.35
C LEU A 69 -4.89 -5.34 3.63
N ASP A 70 -5.28 -6.56 4.00
CA ASP A 70 -5.90 -6.89 5.27
C ASP A 70 -4.94 -7.75 6.09
N PHE A 71 -4.83 -7.47 7.39
CA PHE A 71 -4.09 -8.32 8.33
C PHE A 71 -4.99 -9.45 8.81
N ASN A 72 -4.46 -10.68 8.83
CA ASN A 72 -5.24 -11.82 9.30
C ASN A 72 -5.43 -11.79 10.83
N ASP A 73 -4.46 -11.23 11.57
CA ASP A 73 -4.61 -10.88 12.98
C ASP A 73 -4.69 -9.34 13.13
N PRO A 74 -5.84 -8.79 13.56
CA PRO A 74 -5.99 -7.34 13.73
C PRO A 74 -5.11 -6.78 14.86
N ASN A 75 -4.60 -7.61 15.78
CA ASN A 75 -3.71 -7.13 16.86
C ASN A 75 -2.27 -6.91 16.41
N THR A 76 -1.94 -7.22 15.16
CA THR A 76 -0.63 -6.95 14.56
C THR A 76 -0.36 -5.45 14.39
N VAL A 77 -1.40 -4.64 14.21
CA VAL A 77 -1.30 -3.19 13.97
C VAL A 77 -1.65 -2.35 15.19
N ILE A 78 -1.23 -1.08 15.15
CA ILE A 78 -1.59 -0.07 16.13
C ILE A 78 -3.11 0.07 16.27
N SER A 79 -3.58 0.37 17.48
CA SER A 79 -5.00 0.38 17.85
C SER A 79 -5.88 1.23 16.91
N GLN A 80 -5.38 2.38 16.45
CA GLN A 80 -6.11 3.30 15.58
C GLN A 80 -6.43 2.73 14.18
N ILE A 81 -5.67 1.73 13.74
CA ILE A 81 -5.74 1.14 12.38
C ILE A 81 -6.40 -0.25 12.39
N ARG A 82 -6.66 -0.84 13.55
CA ARG A 82 -7.28 -2.18 13.64
C ARG A 82 -8.60 -2.26 12.87
N GLY A 83 -8.74 -3.31 12.07
CA GLY A 83 -9.92 -3.56 11.24
C GLY A 83 -10.11 -2.58 10.08
N LYS A 84 -9.16 -1.68 9.82
CA LYS A 84 -9.18 -0.77 8.68
C LYS A 84 -8.27 -1.28 7.57
N PRO A 85 -8.63 -1.08 6.30
CA PRO A 85 -7.81 -1.51 5.18
C PRO A 85 -6.53 -0.68 5.09
N ILE A 86 -5.45 -1.32 4.62
CA ILE A 86 -4.25 -0.62 4.16
C ILE A 86 -4.27 -0.62 2.63
N TYR A 87 -4.15 0.56 2.02
CA TYR A 87 -4.08 0.64 0.56
C TYR A 87 -2.64 0.60 0.06
N LEU A 88 -2.38 -0.20 -0.97
CA LEU A 88 -1.09 -0.25 -1.65
C LEU A 88 -1.25 0.28 -3.07
N GLY A 89 -0.25 0.99 -3.57
CA GLY A 89 -0.24 1.47 -4.96
C GLY A 89 1.10 1.23 -5.65
N MET A 90 1.03 1.04 -6.96
CA MET A 90 2.17 1.07 -7.87
C MET A 90 1.92 2.07 -8.99
N ALA A 91 2.96 2.81 -9.38
CA ALA A 91 2.91 3.75 -10.47
C ALA A 91 4.21 3.71 -11.30
N MET A 92 4.09 4.12 -12.56
CA MET A 92 5.27 4.40 -13.39
C MET A 92 5.82 5.78 -13.06
N ASN A 93 7.12 5.97 -13.24
CA ASN A 93 7.74 7.29 -13.23
C ASN A 93 7.42 8.07 -14.53
N GLY A 94 7.95 9.29 -14.67
CA GLY A 94 7.79 10.12 -15.88
C GLY A 94 8.37 9.50 -17.16
N GLU A 95 9.22 8.47 -17.05
CA GLU A 95 9.82 7.73 -18.17
C GLU A 95 9.04 6.44 -18.50
N SER A 96 7.85 6.24 -17.91
CA SER A 96 7.05 5.01 -18.05
C SER A 96 7.75 3.74 -17.53
N LEU A 97 8.66 3.89 -16.56
CA LEU A 97 9.34 2.78 -15.90
C LEU A 97 8.79 2.54 -14.49
N LEU A 98 8.56 1.28 -14.15
CA LEU A 98 8.23 0.84 -12.80
C LEU A 98 9.50 0.45 -12.05
N LYS A 99 9.76 1.10 -10.91
CA LYS A 99 10.84 0.73 -9.98
C LYS A 99 10.27 0.29 -8.64
N LEU A 100 9.91 -1.00 -8.56
CA LEU A 100 9.35 -1.59 -7.35
C LEU A 100 10.33 -1.53 -6.17
N LYS A 101 9.81 -1.17 -4.99
CA LYS A 101 10.47 -1.15 -3.69
C LYS A 101 9.71 -2.05 -2.71
N PRO A 102 9.88 -3.38 -2.78
CA PRO A 102 9.17 -4.32 -1.91
C PRO A 102 9.49 -4.11 -0.42
N GLN A 103 10.62 -3.50 -0.08
CA GLN A 103 10.94 -3.13 1.29
C GLN A 103 9.94 -2.14 1.92
N ASN A 104 9.17 -1.39 1.13
CA ASN A 104 8.20 -0.44 1.67
C ASN A 104 7.08 -1.14 2.46
N VAL A 105 6.70 -2.38 2.09
CA VAL A 105 5.73 -3.16 2.89
C VAL A 105 6.36 -3.78 4.15
N ILE A 106 7.66 -3.63 4.36
CA ILE A 106 8.32 -4.02 5.61
C ILE A 106 8.38 -2.80 6.55
N PHE A 107 8.80 -1.64 6.02
CA PHE A 107 9.09 -0.46 6.82
C PHE A 107 7.89 0.45 7.09
N ASN A 108 6.88 0.46 6.20
CA ASN A 108 5.82 1.47 6.25
C ASN A 108 4.46 0.89 6.65
N LEU A 109 4.41 -0.37 7.12
CA LEU A 109 3.18 -0.92 7.71
C LEU A 109 2.99 -0.37 9.13
N PRO A 110 1.74 -0.10 9.57
CA PRO A 110 1.46 0.49 10.88
C PRO A 110 1.45 -0.58 11.99
N LEU A 111 2.56 -1.31 12.10
CA LEU A 111 2.73 -2.42 13.03
C LEU A 111 2.89 -1.90 14.46
N ASN A 112 2.52 -2.73 15.45
CA ASN A 112 2.88 -2.43 16.83
C ASN A 112 4.41 -2.43 17.02
N PRO A 113 4.94 -1.58 17.90
CA PRO A 113 6.36 -1.65 18.28
C PRO A 113 6.70 -3.03 18.83
N VAL A 114 7.87 -3.54 18.46
CA VAL A 114 8.43 -4.74 19.11
C VAL A 114 8.74 -4.35 20.56
N SER A 115 8.12 -5.06 21.50
CA SER A 115 8.41 -4.91 22.94
C SER A 115 9.72 -5.57 23.31
#